data_AF-A0A6I6NEM7-F1
#
_entry.id   AF-A0A6I6NEM7-F1
#
_cell.length_a   1.000
_cell.length_b   1.000
_cell.length_c   1.000
_cell.angle_alpha   90.00
_cell.angle_beta   90.00
_cell.angle_gamma   90.00
#
_symmetry.space_group_name_H-M   'P 1'
#
loop_
_entity.id
_entity.type
_entity.pdbx_description
1 polymer ?
#
loop_
_entity_poly.entity_id
_entity_poly.type
_entity_poly.pdbx_seq_one_letter_code
_entity_poly.pdbx_strand_id
1 'polypeptide(L)'
;MNALGESLAAAETDRIIYDLSGIEHQYNSLLGELPGIRVRFALKACPVDEVLHSLAAAGSGFDAASPAEITQALHAGAQPDRIHYGNTVKSDHDIAAAHRLGVRTFATDSLEDVAAIAAHAPRARVFCRLATSGEGALWGLSRKFGCTPEDAVRVLESARAAGLTPAGLSVHVGSQQMTCEAWQQALDTLAETLTALAGRGIVLDHLNLGGGLPALGYQDRHGNPLDPPLDKILAVLREGMDHLRGLSPSPLAFVLEPGRHLVADHGAVRAHVSRLTRRRQPDGTVAHWLYLSCGKFNGLYEMDQLTHRMVFPNHLDAQDHVPAIVAGPTCDSDDAYGEGRHPVRVPAALTSGDPVWILSAGAYATSYMTQGFNGTARCRASAYPARKDTTHMTDLVRGITEADWPQVAALEAGAYADTSLAEGEAALRSRASAGTCFVLDLDDRIAAYLLALPYPRFRFPDLARPEQVVHHSSNLHLHDLVVTAPLRRRGLGTRMVRHLTGVARARGFATMSLIAVAGKEPFWRANGYHPHREASVPAGYGSGAVYMSARLAAQREAS
;
A
#
# COMPACT_ATOMS: atom_id res chain seq x y z
N MET A 1 3.30 1.91 -21.76
CA MET A 1 2.29 2.73 -21.04
C MET A 1 1.37 1.72 -20.40
N ASN A 2 1.11 1.79 -19.10
CA ASN A 2 0.31 0.75 -18.43
C ASN A 2 -1.17 0.82 -18.84
N ALA A 3 -1.95 -0.22 -18.52
CA ALA A 3 -3.37 -0.32 -18.90
C ALA A 3 -4.21 0.91 -18.50
N LEU A 4 -3.89 1.53 -17.36
CA LEU A 4 -4.50 2.78 -16.92
C LEU A 4 -4.17 3.94 -17.87
N GLY A 5 -2.91 4.11 -18.26
CA GLY A 5 -2.48 5.13 -19.22
C GLY A 5 -3.10 4.95 -20.61
N GLU A 6 -3.26 3.72 -21.08
CA GLU A 6 -3.97 3.43 -22.34
C GLU A 6 -5.45 3.83 -22.27
N SER A 7 -6.11 3.50 -21.15
CA SER A 7 -7.50 3.89 -20.92
C SER A 7 -7.67 5.40 -20.82
N LEU A 8 -6.72 6.10 -20.19
CA LEU A 8 -6.67 7.55 -20.11
C LEU A 8 -6.47 8.22 -21.48
N ALA A 9 -5.61 7.65 -22.33
CA ALA A 9 -5.39 8.11 -23.69
C ALA A 9 -6.59 7.87 -24.61
N ALA A 10 -7.27 6.74 -24.46
CA ALA A 10 -8.43 6.37 -25.27
C ALA A 10 -9.72 7.10 -24.88
N ALA A 11 -9.83 7.59 -23.64
CA ALA A 11 -10.99 8.35 -23.22
C ALA A 11 -11.04 9.69 -23.97
N GLU A 12 -12.24 10.09 -24.41
CA GLU A 12 -12.48 11.34 -25.16
C GLU A 12 -13.07 12.45 -24.28
N THR A 13 -13.75 12.09 -23.19
CA THR A 13 -14.37 13.04 -22.24
C THR A 13 -13.77 12.91 -20.85
N ASP A 14 -13.90 13.97 -20.05
CA ASP A 14 -13.47 13.98 -18.66
C ASP A 14 -14.17 12.88 -17.86
N ARG A 15 -13.39 12.13 -17.10
CA ARG A 15 -13.86 10.97 -16.33
C ARG A 15 -12.80 10.49 -15.36
N ILE A 16 -13.24 9.76 -14.34
CA ILE A 16 -12.36 9.01 -13.46
C ILE A 16 -12.27 7.59 -14.01
N ILE A 17 -11.04 7.09 -14.17
CA ILE A 17 -10.76 5.76 -14.70
C ILE A 17 -10.13 4.91 -13.61
N TYR A 18 -10.64 3.70 -13.44
CA TYR A 18 -10.13 2.70 -12.50
C TYR A 18 -9.56 1.48 -13.23
N ASP A 19 -8.36 1.06 -12.83
CA ASP A 19 -7.69 -0.16 -13.26
C ASP A 19 -8.06 -1.32 -12.33
N LEU A 20 -9.04 -2.13 -12.73
CA LEU A 20 -9.52 -3.25 -11.92
C LEU A 20 -8.44 -4.32 -11.70
N SER A 21 -7.60 -4.56 -12.70
CA SER A 21 -6.51 -5.54 -12.60
C SER A 21 -5.43 -5.10 -11.62
N GLY A 22 -5.11 -3.81 -11.61
CA GLY A 22 -4.22 -3.22 -10.62
C GLY A 22 -4.78 -3.32 -9.19
N ILE A 23 -6.07 -3.02 -9.00
CA ILE A 23 -6.75 -3.14 -7.70
C ILE A 23 -6.73 -4.59 -7.20
N GLU A 24 -7.05 -5.55 -8.07
CA GLU A 24 -7.02 -6.98 -7.75
C GLU A 24 -5.59 -7.45 -7.39
N HIS A 25 -4.58 -7.00 -8.14
CA HIS A 25 -3.19 -7.29 -7.82
C HIS A 25 -2.79 -6.72 -6.45
N GLN A 26 -3.16 -5.47 -6.16
CA GLN A 26 -2.86 -4.83 -4.88
C GLN A 26 -3.54 -5.54 -3.70
N TYR A 27 -4.77 -6.02 -3.91
CA TYR A 27 -5.50 -6.87 -2.97
C TYR A 27 -4.75 -8.18 -2.70
N ASN A 28 -4.35 -8.90 -3.75
CA ASN A 28 -3.63 -10.17 -3.64
C ASN A 28 -2.23 -9.99 -3.01
N SER A 29 -1.54 -8.90 -3.34
CA SER A 29 -0.25 -8.52 -2.74
C SER A 29 -0.38 -8.33 -1.24
N LEU A 30 -1.42 -7.62 -0.79
CA LEU A 30 -1.71 -7.43 0.64
C LEU A 30 -1.96 -8.76 1.36
N LEU A 31 -2.72 -9.68 0.75
CA LEU A 31 -2.94 -11.02 1.31
C LEU A 31 -1.64 -11.83 1.41
N GLY A 32 -0.73 -11.67 0.44
CA GLY A 32 0.60 -12.28 0.47
C GLY A 32 1.51 -11.71 1.57
N GLU A 33 1.40 -10.41 1.84
CA GLU A 33 2.18 -9.73 2.90
C GLU A 33 1.66 -10.02 4.31
N LEU A 34 0.37 -10.28 4.46
CA LEU A 34 -0.30 -10.56 5.73
C LEU A 34 -1.13 -11.87 5.64
N PRO A 35 -0.50 -13.05 5.66
CA PRO A 35 -1.20 -14.32 5.53
C PRO A 35 -2.29 -14.52 6.60
N GLY A 36 -3.48 -14.91 6.14
CA GLY A 36 -4.64 -15.17 7.00
C GLY A 36 -5.41 -13.91 7.45
N ILE A 37 -5.02 -12.71 7.00
CA ILE A 37 -5.80 -11.49 7.22
C ILE A 37 -7.13 -11.57 6.48
N ARG A 38 -8.21 -11.10 7.13
CA ARG A 38 -9.50 -10.88 6.46
C ARG A 38 -9.58 -9.43 6.03
N VAL A 39 -9.75 -9.19 4.74
CA VAL A 39 -9.92 -7.83 4.22
C VAL A 39 -11.39 -7.44 4.24
N ARG A 40 -11.67 -6.24 4.73
CA ARG A 40 -12.97 -5.55 4.68
C ARG A 40 -12.75 -4.21 3.98
N PHE A 41 -12.94 -4.15 2.68
CA PHE A 41 -12.67 -2.93 1.92
C PHE A 41 -13.53 -1.78 2.48
N ALA A 42 -12.89 -0.67 2.83
CA ALA A 42 -13.56 0.52 3.35
C ALA A 42 -14.30 1.23 2.21
N LEU A 43 -15.60 0.94 2.06
CA LEU A 43 -16.39 1.25 0.87
C LEU A 43 -16.40 2.76 0.55
N LYS A 44 -16.44 3.59 1.60
CA LYS A 44 -16.31 5.06 1.53
C LYS A 44 -15.10 5.56 0.74
N ALA A 45 -14.06 4.75 0.55
CA ALA A 45 -12.90 5.13 -0.25
C ALA A 45 -13.17 5.08 -1.77
N CYS A 46 -14.01 4.16 -2.24
CA CYS A 46 -14.36 4.06 -3.66
C CYS A 46 -15.70 3.33 -3.83
N PRO A 47 -16.84 4.05 -3.77
CA PRO A 47 -18.18 3.49 -3.95
C PRO A 47 -18.52 3.31 -5.45
N VAL A 48 -17.64 2.64 -6.21
CA VAL A 48 -17.81 2.36 -7.64
C VAL A 48 -18.17 0.89 -7.82
N ASP A 49 -19.36 0.62 -8.35
CA ASP A 49 -19.95 -0.73 -8.39
C ASP A 49 -19.03 -1.77 -9.02
N GLU A 50 -18.33 -1.43 -10.11
CA GLU A 50 -17.40 -2.35 -10.78
C GLU A 50 -16.17 -2.68 -9.91
N VAL A 51 -15.67 -1.71 -9.14
CA VAL A 51 -14.56 -1.92 -8.18
C VAL A 51 -15.04 -2.80 -7.03
N LEU A 52 -16.23 -2.52 -6.49
CA LEU A 52 -16.82 -3.32 -5.42
C LEU A 52 -17.07 -4.76 -5.89
N HIS A 53 -17.61 -4.94 -7.08
CA HIS A 53 -17.83 -6.26 -7.67
C HIS A 53 -16.52 -7.03 -7.82
N SER A 54 -15.48 -6.38 -8.37
CA SER A 54 -14.15 -6.99 -8.53
C SER A 54 -13.57 -7.45 -7.18
N LEU A 55 -13.65 -6.61 -6.15
CA LEU A 55 -13.15 -6.95 -4.80
C LEU A 55 -13.99 -8.06 -4.14
N ALA A 56 -15.32 -8.03 -4.30
CA ALA A 56 -16.20 -9.09 -3.80
C ALA A 56 -15.88 -10.44 -4.45
N ALA A 57 -15.68 -10.45 -5.78
CA ALA A 57 -15.30 -11.64 -6.54
C ALA A 57 -13.93 -12.19 -6.13
N ALA A 58 -12.97 -11.31 -5.82
CA ALA A 58 -11.66 -11.69 -5.28
C ALA A 58 -11.70 -12.22 -3.84
N GLY A 59 -12.86 -12.12 -3.16
CA GLY A 59 -13.10 -12.65 -1.83
C GLY A 59 -13.04 -11.62 -0.70
N SER A 60 -12.90 -10.33 -1.01
CA SER A 60 -12.99 -9.25 -0.02
C SER A 60 -14.37 -9.20 0.63
N GLY A 61 -14.41 -8.77 1.89
CA GLY A 61 -15.64 -8.23 2.48
C GLY A 61 -15.65 -6.71 2.43
N PHE A 62 -16.57 -6.09 3.17
CA PHE A 62 -16.74 -4.64 3.18
C PHE A 62 -16.92 -4.08 4.59
N ASP A 63 -16.20 -2.99 4.84
CA ASP A 63 -16.51 -2.04 5.90
C ASP A 63 -17.48 -1.01 5.33
N ALA A 64 -18.73 -1.04 5.84
CA ALA A 64 -19.79 -0.15 5.44
C ALA A 64 -20.13 0.83 6.58
N ALA A 65 -20.40 2.09 6.20
CA ALA A 65 -20.71 3.19 7.11
C ALA A 65 -22.20 3.60 7.10
N SER A 66 -23.03 2.98 6.26
CA SER A 66 -24.47 3.23 6.21
C SER A 66 -25.26 2.06 5.60
N PRO A 67 -26.59 1.98 5.81
CA PRO A 67 -27.44 1.01 5.10
C PRO A 67 -27.37 1.10 3.58
N ALA A 68 -27.10 2.29 3.02
CA ALA A 68 -26.92 2.46 1.59
C ALA A 68 -25.64 1.77 1.09
N GLU A 69 -24.53 1.91 1.81
CA GLU A 69 -23.27 1.21 1.50
C GLU A 69 -23.42 -0.31 1.68
N ILE A 70 -24.16 -0.76 2.71
CA ILE A 70 -24.47 -2.19 2.90
C ILE A 70 -25.24 -2.73 1.69
N THR A 71 -26.28 -2.00 1.25
CA THR A 71 -27.08 -2.38 0.08
C THR A 71 -26.21 -2.45 -1.18
N GLN A 72 -25.33 -1.47 -1.37
CA GLN A 72 -24.41 -1.44 -2.50
C GLN A 72 -23.42 -2.63 -2.47
N ALA A 73 -22.85 -2.95 -1.30
CA ALA A 73 -21.98 -4.12 -1.15
C ALA A 73 -22.72 -5.43 -1.47
N LEU A 74 -23.96 -5.59 -1.02
CA LEU A 74 -24.79 -6.75 -1.34
C LEU A 74 -25.06 -6.85 -2.85
N HIS A 75 -25.40 -5.73 -3.51
CA HIS A 75 -25.59 -5.70 -4.97
C HIS A 75 -24.31 -6.03 -5.74
N ALA A 76 -23.15 -5.65 -5.21
CA ALA A 76 -21.86 -6.02 -5.79
C ALA A 76 -21.53 -7.52 -5.67
N GLY A 77 -22.30 -8.27 -4.89
CA GLY A 77 -22.14 -9.72 -4.69
C GLY A 77 -21.47 -10.10 -3.38
N ALA A 78 -21.30 -9.16 -2.44
CA ALA A 78 -20.76 -9.46 -1.12
C ALA A 78 -21.72 -10.36 -0.32
N GLN A 79 -21.16 -11.34 0.38
CA GLN A 79 -21.93 -12.14 1.33
C GLN A 79 -22.21 -11.33 2.61
N PRO A 80 -23.42 -11.38 3.18
CA PRO A 80 -23.76 -10.59 4.37
C PRO A 80 -22.84 -10.81 5.58
N ASP A 81 -22.32 -12.03 5.77
CA ASP A 81 -21.37 -12.37 6.84
C ASP A 81 -19.96 -11.76 6.63
N ARG A 82 -19.69 -11.27 5.42
CA ARG A 82 -18.48 -10.54 5.06
C ARG A 82 -18.63 -9.02 5.13
N ILE A 83 -19.80 -8.53 5.56
CA ILE A 83 -20.04 -7.10 5.76
C ILE A 83 -20.15 -6.84 7.26
N HIS A 84 -19.45 -5.83 7.74
CA HIS A 84 -19.74 -5.25 9.06
C HIS A 84 -20.20 -3.80 8.90
N TYR A 85 -20.92 -3.30 9.90
CA TYR A 85 -21.24 -1.88 10.00
C TYR A 85 -20.17 -1.20 10.88
N GLY A 86 -19.11 -0.66 10.26
CA GLY A 86 -17.93 -0.16 10.97
C GLY A 86 -18.03 1.27 11.53
N ASN A 87 -19.09 2.01 11.21
CA ASN A 87 -19.33 3.33 11.80
C ASN A 87 -19.77 3.19 13.27
N THR A 88 -19.08 3.86 14.18
CA THR A 88 -19.46 3.86 15.61
C THR A 88 -20.62 4.80 15.91
N VAL A 89 -20.91 5.77 15.04
CA VAL A 89 -22.04 6.71 15.20
C VAL A 89 -23.18 6.32 14.25
N LYS A 90 -24.22 5.69 14.81
CA LYS A 90 -25.36 5.13 14.05
C LYS A 90 -26.68 5.62 14.63
N SER A 91 -27.69 5.78 13.78
CA SER A 91 -29.06 6.00 14.25
C SER A 91 -29.75 4.67 14.53
N ASP A 92 -30.72 4.66 15.44
CA ASP A 92 -31.60 3.51 15.71
C ASP A 92 -32.21 2.92 14.43
N HIS A 93 -32.68 3.82 13.55
CA HIS A 93 -33.22 3.45 12.25
C HIS A 93 -32.20 2.68 11.40
N ASP A 94 -30.96 3.17 11.34
CA ASP A 94 -29.91 2.59 10.51
C ASP A 94 -29.37 1.28 11.08
N ILE A 95 -29.31 1.14 12.41
CA ILE A 95 -29.00 -0.13 13.08
C ILE A 95 -30.05 -1.18 12.70
N ALA A 96 -31.34 -0.85 12.83
CA ALA A 96 -32.43 -1.75 12.49
C ALA A 96 -32.42 -2.11 10.99
N ALA A 97 -32.13 -1.14 10.12
CA ALA A 97 -32.02 -1.35 8.68
C ALA A 97 -30.86 -2.29 8.31
N ALA A 98 -29.66 -2.04 8.84
CA ALA A 98 -28.49 -2.90 8.64
C ALA A 98 -28.75 -4.34 9.12
N HIS A 99 -29.40 -4.49 10.28
CA HIS A 99 -29.76 -5.80 10.80
C HIS A 99 -30.77 -6.54 9.90
N ARG A 100 -31.78 -5.83 9.35
CA ARG A 100 -32.71 -6.42 8.36
C ARG A 100 -32.00 -6.84 7.06
N LEU A 101 -30.96 -6.11 6.65
CA LEU A 101 -30.12 -6.45 5.49
C LEU A 101 -29.17 -7.65 5.72
N GLY A 102 -29.20 -8.26 6.91
CA GLY A 102 -28.42 -9.46 7.21
C GLY A 102 -27.07 -9.18 7.90
N VAL A 103 -26.72 -7.92 8.14
CA VAL A 103 -25.50 -7.57 8.90
C VAL A 103 -25.66 -8.02 10.36
N ARG A 104 -24.63 -8.68 10.88
CA ARG A 104 -24.62 -9.20 12.26
C ARG A 104 -23.48 -8.66 13.10
N THR A 105 -22.54 -7.93 12.52
CA THR A 105 -21.35 -7.41 13.21
C THR A 105 -21.33 -5.89 13.11
N PHE A 106 -21.27 -5.22 14.26
CA PHE A 106 -21.36 -3.75 14.38
C PHE A 106 -20.18 -3.21 15.17
N ALA A 107 -19.61 -2.10 14.73
CA ALA A 107 -18.67 -1.32 15.53
C ALA A 107 -19.41 -0.52 16.60
N THR A 108 -18.77 -0.37 17.76
CA THR A 108 -19.25 0.49 18.85
C THR A 108 -18.07 1.10 19.59
N ASP A 109 -18.26 2.21 20.28
CA ASP A 109 -17.26 2.84 21.16
C ASP A 109 -17.90 3.47 22.42
N SER A 110 -19.18 3.19 22.68
CA SER A 110 -19.93 3.80 23.78
C SER A 110 -21.02 2.88 24.33
N LEU A 111 -21.48 3.17 25.55
CA LEU A 111 -22.53 2.41 26.22
C LEU A 111 -23.90 2.65 25.58
N GLU A 112 -24.11 3.88 25.13
CA GLU A 112 -25.34 4.34 24.47
C GLU A 112 -25.56 3.59 23.14
N ASP A 113 -24.50 3.44 22.34
CA ASP A 113 -24.57 2.70 21.08
C ASP A 113 -24.76 1.19 21.32
N VAL A 114 -24.17 0.61 22.38
CA VAL A 114 -24.47 -0.78 22.80
C VAL A 114 -25.95 -0.96 23.14
N ALA A 115 -26.55 -0.03 23.88
CA ALA A 115 -27.97 -0.09 24.23
C ALA A 115 -28.85 -0.01 22.97
N ALA A 116 -28.51 0.86 22.02
CA ALA A 116 -29.20 0.98 20.74
C ALA A 116 -29.07 -0.30 19.89
N ILE A 117 -27.85 -0.89 19.80
CA ILE A 117 -27.63 -2.15 19.08
C ILE A 117 -28.42 -3.29 19.72
N ALA A 118 -28.46 -3.39 21.05
CA ALA A 118 -29.22 -4.43 21.74
C ALA A 118 -30.73 -4.35 21.45
N ALA A 119 -31.28 -3.12 21.37
CA ALA A 119 -32.69 -2.90 21.07
C ALA A 119 -33.04 -3.20 19.60
N HIS A 120 -32.19 -2.77 18.66
CA HIS A 120 -32.53 -2.75 17.23
C HIS A 120 -31.87 -3.86 16.39
N ALA A 121 -30.86 -4.54 16.95
CA ALA A 121 -30.14 -5.65 16.34
C ALA A 121 -29.86 -6.76 17.39
N PRO A 122 -30.91 -7.42 17.92
CA PRO A 122 -30.76 -8.38 19.01
C PRO A 122 -29.89 -9.57 18.63
N ARG A 123 -29.03 -10.01 19.57
CA ARG A 123 -28.01 -11.07 19.37
C ARG A 123 -26.93 -10.73 18.34
N ALA A 124 -26.81 -9.45 17.97
CA ALA A 124 -25.69 -9.01 17.14
C ALA A 124 -24.35 -9.20 17.87
N ARG A 125 -23.29 -9.16 17.07
CA ARG A 125 -21.90 -9.18 17.47
C ARG A 125 -21.39 -7.76 17.44
N VAL A 126 -20.62 -7.37 18.45
CA VAL A 126 -20.02 -6.05 18.52
C VAL A 126 -18.52 -6.14 18.63
N PHE A 127 -17.82 -5.20 17.99
CA PHE A 127 -16.42 -4.96 18.26
C PHE A 127 -16.22 -3.51 18.72
N CYS A 128 -15.42 -3.32 19.77
CA CYS A 128 -15.25 -2.00 20.38
C CYS A 128 -14.04 -1.26 19.79
N ARG A 129 -14.21 -0.01 19.34
CA ARG A 129 -13.14 0.80 18.78
C ARG A 129 -12.37 1.53 19.87
N LEU A 130 -11.05 1.35 19.87
CA LEU A 130 -10.13 2.08 20.73
C LEU A 130 -9.67 3.37 20.04
N ALA A 131 -9.50 4.41 20.85
CA ALA A 131 -8.92 5.67 20.39
C ALA A 131 -7.42 5.50 20.11
N THR A 132 -6.94 6.20 19.08
CA THR A 132 -5.51 6.32 18.74
C THR A 132 -5.13 7.79 18.65
N SER A 133 -3.83 8.12 18.75
CA SER A 133 -3.36 9.52 18.64
C SER A 133 -3.66 10.13 17.25
N GLY A 134 -3.57 9.32 16.20
CA GLY A 134 -3.60 9.78 14.81
C GLY A 134 -2.33 10.50 14.38
N GLU A 135 -1.29 10.49 15.22
CA GLU A 135 -0.01 11.13 14.95
C GLU A 135 0.70 10.43 13.78
N GLY A 136 1.36 11.21 12.93
CA GLY A 136 2.00 10.72 11.70
C GLY A 136 1.06 10.51 10.50
N ALA A 137 -0.26 10.53 10.68
CA ALA A 137 -1.21 10.44 9.56
C ALA A 137 -1.50 11.82 8.96
N LEU A 138 -1.74 11.88 7.65
CA LEU A 138 -2.23 13.12 7.01
C LEU A 138 -3.65 13.45 7.50
N TRP A 139 -4.48 12.42 7.73
CA TRP A 139 -5.79 12.57 8.36
C TRP A 139 -5.86 11.74 9.62
N GLY A 140 -5.46 12.35 10.74
CA GLY A 140 -5.64 11.78 12.08
C GLY A 140 -7.13 11.64 12.41
N LEU A 141 -7.61 10.41 12.55
CA LEU A 141 -9.01 10.12 12.91
C LEU A 141 -9.20 10.03 14.44
N SER A 142 -8.52 10.91 15.18
CA SER A 142 -8.55 10.95 16.64
C SER A 142 -9.66 11.87 17.17
N ARG A 143 -9.98 11.71 18.46
CA ARG A 143 -10.99 12.48 19.23
C ARG A 143 -12.45 12.18 18.89
N LYS A 144 -12.83 12.20 17.60
CA LYS A 144 -14.22 11.96 17.18
C LYS A 144 -14.68 10.53 17.43
N PHE A 145 -13.78 9.56 17.35
CA PHE A 145 -14.08 8.13 17.39
C PHE A 145 -13.16 7.38 18.35
N GLY A 146 -13.68 6.30 18.90
CA GLY A 146 -12.96 5.38 19.78
C GLY A 146 -12.97 5.81 21.24
N CYS A 147 -12.88 4.83 22.13
CA CYS A 147 -12.82 5.03 23.58
C CYS A 147 -11.48 4.57 24.17
N THR A 148 -11.27 4.79 25.47
CA THR A 148 -10.06 4.29 26.15
C THR A 148 -10.12 2.76 26.32
N PRO A 149 -8.98 2.09 26.60
CA PRO A 149 -8.95 0.68 26.98
C PRO A 149 -9.89 0.33 28.13
N GLU A 150 -9.93 1.17 29.17
CA GLU A 150 -10.81 0.96 30.33
C GLU A 150 -12.28 1.04 29.94
N ASP A 151 -12.63 1.98 29.07
CA ASP A 151 -13.99 2.14 28.55
C ASP A 151 -14.40 0.96 27.67
N ALA A 152 -13.49 0.45 26.85
CA ALA A 152 -13.77 -0.71 26.00
C ALA A 152 -14.11 -1.96 26.83
N VAL A 153 -13.45 -2.15 27.97
CA VAL A 153 -13.83 -3.21 28.93
C VAL A 153 -15.27 -3.02 29.40
N ARG A 154 -15.63 -1.81 29.84
CA ARG A 154 -17.00 -1.49 30.30
C ARG A 154 -18.04 -1.68 29.20
N VAL A 155 -17.73 -1.23 27.98
CA VAL A 155 -18.59 -1.34 26.80
C VAL A 155 -18.86 -2.80 26.44
N LEU A 156 -17.82 -3.64 26.41
CA LEU A 156 -17.97 -5.06 26.07
C LEU A 156 -18.62 -5.89 27.20
N GLU A 157 -18.40 -5.54 28.46
CA GLU A 157 -19.15 -6.11 29.59
C GLU A 157 -20.64 -5.77 29.49
N SER A 158 -20.98 -4.52 29.19
CA SER A 158 -22.36 -4.07 28.96
C SER A 158 -23.00 -4.79 27.76
N ALA A 159 -22.26 -4.95 26.66
CA ALA A 159 -22.74 -5.69 25.49
C ALA A 159 -23.10 -7.14 25.84
N ARG A 160 -22.24 -7.84 26.61
CA ARG A 160 -22.52 -9.19 27.10
C ARG A 160 -23.78 -9.21 27.99
N ALA A 161 -23.92 -8.26 28.91
CA ALA A 161 -25.08 -8.17 29.79
C ALA A 161 -26.39 -7.88 29.04
N ALA A 162 -26.31 -7.15 27.92
CA ALA A 162 -27.43 -6.84 27.04
C ALA A 162 -27.78 -7.98 26.04
N GLY A 163 -27.11 -9.13 26.12
CA GLY A 163 -27.36 -10.28 25.24
C GLY A 163 -26.72 -10.17 23.84
N LEU A 164 -25.77 -9.24 23.66
CA LEU A 164 -24.92 -9.16 22.48
C LEU A 164 -23.66 -10.01 22.66
N THR A 165 -22.98 -10.31 21.55
CA THR A 165 -21.69 -11.01 21.58
C THR A 165 -20.54 -10.01 21.53
N PRO A 166 -19.73 -9.85 22.60
CA PRO A 166 -18.49 -9.08 22.54
C PRO A 166 -17.45 -9.84 21.70
N ALA A 167 -17.37 -9.54 20.41
CA ALA A 167 -16.66 -10.34 19.43
C ALA A 167 -15.21 -9.88 19.19
N GLY A 168 -14.93 -8.58 19.34
CA GLY A 168 -13.61 -8.06 19.01
C GLY A 168 -13.31 -6.66 19.52
N LEU A 169 -12.10 -6.19 19.16
CA LEU A 169 -11.68 -4.80 19.28
C LEU A 169 -11.30 -4.27 17.90
N SER A 170 -11.33 -2.95 17.74
CA SER A 170 -10.81 -2.28 16.55
C SER A 170 -9.97 -1.05 16.87
N VAL A 171 -9.09 -0.68 15.95
CA VAL A 171 -8.31 0.57 15.95
C VAL A 171 -8.35 1.18 14.56
N HIS A 172 -7.97 2.45 14.41
CA HIS A 172 -7.69 3.04 13.11
C HIS A 172 -6.62 4.13 13.25
N VAL A 173 -5.40 3.87 12.81
CA VAL A 173 -4.21 4.72 13.04
C VAL A 173 -4.23 6.10 12.34
N GLY A 174 -5.18 6.30 11.42
CA GLY A 174 -5.36 7.54 10.65
C GLY A 174 -5.14 7.27 9.16
N SER A 175 -5.78 8.04 8.27
CA SER A 175 -5.66 7.81 6.83
C SER A 175 -4.32 8.33 6.32
N GLN A 176 -3.69 7.57 5.41
CA GLN A 176 -2.35 7.87 4.89
C GLN A 176 -1.34 7.99 6.05
N GLN A 177 -1.19 6.89 6.81
CA GLN A 177 -0.27 6.84 7.94
C GLN A 177 1.18 6.78 7.43
N MET A 178 2.00 7.74 7.86
CA MET A 178 3.39 7.93 7.39
C MET A 178 4.44 7.35 8.35
N THR A 179 4.03 6.79 9.49
CA THR A 179 4.95 6.25 10.51
C THR A 179 4.57 4.82 10.89
N CYS A 180 5.56 3.99 11.20
CA CYS A 180 5.31 2.63 11.70
C CYS A 180 5.02 2.62 13.21
N GLU A 181 5.48 3.63 13.93
CA GLU A 181 5.32 3.81 15.37
C GLU A 181 3.85 3.91 15.77
N ALA A 182 3.01 4.56 14.96
CA ALA A 182 1.57 4.64 15.21
C ALA A 182 0.88 3.26 15.15
N TRP A 183 1.35 2.37 14.26
CA TRP A 183 0.86 0.99 14.20
C TRP A 183 1.33 0.19 15.41
N GLN A 184 2.58 0.34 15.83
CA GLN A 184 3.09 -0.30 17.04
C GLN A 184 2.29 0.10 18.28
N GLN A 185 2.07 1.40 18.49
CA GLN A 185 1.27 1.91 19.61
C GLN A 185 -0.16 1.35 19.61
N ALA A 186 -0.78 1.24 18.43
CA ALA A 186 -2.12 0.66 18.31
C ALA A 186 -2.12 -0.84 18.68
N LEU A 187 -1.10 -1.60 18.27
CA LEU A 187 -0.93 -3.01 18.62
C LEU A 187 -0.70 -3.20 20.13
N ASP A 188 0.11 -2.33 20.74
CA ASP A 188 0.37 -2.36 22.19
C ASP A 188 -0.94 -2.09 22.98
N THR A 189 -1.71 -1.08 22.54
CA THR A 189 -3.01 -0.75 23.15
C THR A 189 -4.00 -1.91 23.01
N LEU A 190 -4.01 -2.59 21.85
CA LEU A 190 -4.82 -3.79 21.64
C LEU A 190 -4.39 -4.94 22.58
N ALA A 191 -3.09 -5.15 22.78
CA ALA A 191 -2.56 -6.19 23.64
C ALA A 191 -2.96 -6.00 25.10
N GLU A 192 -2.84 -4.77 25.61
CA GLU A 192 -3.27 -4.39 26.96
C GLU A 192 -4.77 -4.64 27.17
N THR A 193 -5.59 -4.16 26.23
CA THR A 193 -7.05 -4.28 26.31
C THR A 193 -7.52 -5.73 26.18
N LEU A 194 -6.91 -6.50 25.26
CA LEU A 194 -7.18 -7.92 25.08
C LEU A 194 -6.91 -8.70 26.38
N THR A 195 -5.79 -8.42 27.04
CA THR A 195 -5.42 -9.06 28.32
C THR A 195 -6.40 -8.70 29.43
N ALA A 196 -6.80 -7.42 29.52
CA ALA A 196 -7.79 -6.96 30.50
C ALA A 196 -9.15 -7.65 30.31
N LEU A 197 -9.63 -7.80 29.07
CA LEU A 197 -10.89 -8.48 28.75
C LEU A 197 -10.84 -9.98 29.08
N ALA A 198 -9.72 -10.65 28.78
CA ALA A 198 -9.53 -12.06 29.13
C ALA A 198 -9.63 -12.27 30.64
N GLY A 199 -9.08 -11.36 31.45
CA GLY A 199 -9.23 -11.34 32.91
C GLY A 199 -10.67 -11.18 33.40
N ARG A 200 -11.58 -10.69 32.56
CA ARG A 200 -13.04 -10.58 32.81
C ARG A 200 -13.86 -11.73 32.20
N GLY A 201 -13.17 -12.76 31.69
CA GLY A 201 -13.80 -13.89 31.00
C GLY A 201 -14.47 -13.49 29.67
N ILE A 202 -14.03 -12.40 29.05
CA ILE A 202 -14.44 -12.02 27.69
C ILE A 202 -13.32 -12.45 26.74
N VAL A 203 -13.59 -13.49 25.96
CA VAL A 203 -12.65 -14.02 24.97
C VAL A 203 -13.09 -13.53 23.60
N LEU A 204 -12.25 -12.72 22.96
CA LEU A 204 -12.50 -12.17 21.63
C LEU A 204 -12.13 -13.19 20.55
N ASP A 205 -12.84 -13.17 19.42
CA ASP A 205 -12.54 -14.02 18.28
C ASP A 205 -11.83 -13.28 17.13
N HIS A 206 -11.83 -11.94 17.14
CA HIS A 206 -11.05 -11.16 16.18
C HIS A 206 -10.55 -9.81 16.72
N LEU A 207 -9.47 -9.34 16.11
CA LEU A 207 -8.99 -7.96 16.19
C LEU A 207 -9.05 -7.31 14.82
N ASN A 208 -9.59 -6.11 14.77
CA ASN A 208 -9.71 -5.33 13.56
C ASN A 208 -8.69 -4.19 13.58
N LEU A 209 -7.66 -4.31 12.75
CA LEU A 209 -6.55 -3.37 12.68
C LEU A 209 -6.93 -2.08 11.92
N GLY A 210 -8.16 -2.02 11.38
CA GLY A 210 -8.73 -0.87 10.70
C GLY A 210 -7.99 -0.51 9.42
N GLY A 211 -8.10 0.76 9.04
CA GLY A 211 -7.45 1.32 7.86
C GLY A 211 -6.18 2.12 8.20
N GLY A 212 -5.67 2.80 7.18
CA GLY A 212 -4.54 3.72 7.32
C GLY A 212 -3.31 3.36 6.49
N LEU A 213 -3.29 2.16 5.91
CA LEU A 213 -2.28 1.81 4.93
C LEU A 213 -2.23 2.90 3.83
N PRO A 214 -1.03 3.40 3.51
CA PRO A 214 -0.87 4.55 2.64
C PRO A 214 -0.97 4.14 1.17
N ALA A 215 -1.34 5.11 0.33
CA ALA A 215 -1.00 5.07 -1.10
C ALA A 215 0.41 5.62 -1.32
N LEU A 216 1.04 5.23 -2.42
CA LEU A 216 2.44 5.54 -2.70
C LEU A 216 2.60 6.66 -3.74
N GLY A 217 1.57 6.93 -4.53
CA GLY A 217 1.63 7.88 -5.63
C GLY A 217 1.27 9.32 -5.26
N TYR A 218 1.10 9.65 -3.98
CA TYR A 218 0.76 11.01 -3.54
C TYR A 218 1.99 11.91 -3.35
N GLN A 219 1.75 13.21 -3.42
CA GLN A 219 2.72 14.25 -3.10
C GLN A 219 2.21 15.08 -1.92
N ASP A 220 3.12 15.66 -1.14
CA ASP A 220 2.75 16.62 -0.11
C ASP A 220 2.15 17.90 -0.73
N ARG A 221 1.65 18.81 0.11
CA ARG A 221 1.11 20.12 -0.32
C ARG A 221 2.13 21.03 -1.04
N HIS A 222 3.41 20.65 -1.05
CA HIS A 222 4.50 21.36 -1.72
C HIS A 222 4.96 20.66 -3.02
N GLY A 223 4.31 19.56 -3.41
CA GLY A 223 4.63 18.80 -4.61
C GLY A 223 5.77 17.79 -4.46
N ASN A 224 6.28 17.56 -3.24
CA ASN A 224 7.30 16.55 -3.01
C ASN A 224 6.64 15.16 -2.89
N PRO A 225 7.20 14.12 -3.51
CA PRO A 225 6.70 12.74 -3.33
C PRO A 225 6.66 12.36 -1.84
N LEU A 226 5.52 11.81 -1.42
CA LEU A 226 5.41 11.17 -0.11
C LEU A 226 6.08 9.79 -0.18
N ASP A 227 6.89 9.47 0.84
CA ASP A 227 7.60 8.19 0.92
C ASP A 227 7.22 7.47 2.23
N PRO A 228 6.03 6.86 2.30
CA PRO A 228 5.60 6.15 3.49
C PRO A 228 6.39 4.84 3.66
N PRO A 229 6.78 4.45 4.89
CA PRO A 229 7.56 3.25 5.16
C PRO A 229 6.69 1.98 5.15
N LEU A 230 6.04 1.68 4.02
CA LEU A 230 5.06 0.59 3.89
C LEU A 230 5.64 -0.77 4.28
N ASP A 231 6.89 -1.05 3.90
CA ASP A 231 7.59 -2.30 4.23
C ASP A 231 7.75 -2.49 5.76
N LYS A 232 8.10 -1.42 6.47
CA LYS A 232 8.20 -1.41 7.93
C LYS A 232 6.83 -1.52 8.60
N ILE A 233 5.83 -0.81 8.07
CA ILE A 233 4.44 -0.92 8.56
C ILE A 233 3.96 -2.38 8.47
N LEU A 234 4.16 -3.03 7.32
CA LEU A 234 3.77 -4.42 7.14
C LEU A 234 4.58 -5.37 8.04
N ALA A 235 5.85 -5.07 8.33
CA ALA A 235 6.64 -5.85 9.30
C ALA A 235 6.08 -5.73 10.72
N VAL A 236 5.81 -4.51 11.18
CA VAL A 236 5.19 -4.24 12.49
C VAL A 236 3.83 -4.94 12.61
N LEU A 237 3.02 -4.90 11.55
CA LEU A 237 1.73 -5.60 11.54
C LEU A 237 1.89 -7.12 11.70
N ARG A 238 2.83 -7.75 10.98
CA ARG A 238 3.09 -9.19 11.12
C ARG A 238 3.53 -9.55 12.54
N GLU A 239 4.53 -8.84 13.05
CA GLU A 239 5.08 -9.08 14.40
C GLU A 239 4.01 -8.88 15.48
N GLY A 240 3.23 -7.81 15.37
CA GLY A 240 2.11 -7.53 16.26
C GLY A 240 1.00 -8.58 16.20
N MET A 241 0.63 -9.03 15.00
CA MET A 241 -0.36 -10.11 14.84
C MET A 241 0.11 -11.40 15.52
N ASP A 242 1.38 -11.77 15.37
CA ASP A 242 1.94 -12.96 16.01
C ASP A 242 2.01 -12.81 17.53
N HIS A 243 2.39 -11.64 18.03
CA HIS A 243 2.35 -11.34 19.46
C HIS A 243 0.94 -11.46 20.05
N LEU A 244 -0.05 -10.84 19.42
CA LEU A 244 -1.45 -10.82 19.86
C LEU A 244 -2.08 -12.23 19.86
N ARG A 245 -1.70 -13.09 18.90
CA ARG A 245 -2.10 -14.52 18.92
C ARG A 245 -1.59 -15.23 20.16
N GLY A 246 -0.38 -14.92 20.62
CA GLY A 246 0.22 -15.51 21.81
C GLY A 246 -0.45 -15.09 23.13
N LEU A 247 -1.14 -13.95 23.14
CA LEU A 247 -1.88 -13.45 24.31
C LEU A 247 -3.30 -14.03 24.42
N SER A 248 -3.89 -14.41 23.29
CA SER A 248 -5.27 -14.91 23.26
C SER A 248 -5.35 -16.37 23.73
N PRO A 249 -6.30 -16.71 24.62
CA PRO A 249 -6.53 -18.10 25.02
C PRO A 249 -7.22 -18.95 23.94
N SER A 250 -7.65 -18.33 22.83
CA SER A 250 -8.33 -18.99 21.71
C SER A 250 -7.83 -18.48 20.36
N PRO A 251 -8.06 -19.21 19.25
CA PRO A 251 -7.66 -18.76 17.92
C PRO A 251 -8.19 -17.36 17.59
N LEU A 252 -7.28 -16.42 17.37
CA LEU A 252 -7.59 -15.02 17.12
C LEU A 252 -7.49 -14.70 15.62
N ALA A 253 -8.60 -14.28 15.02
CA ALA A 253 -8.62 -13.79 13.63
C ALA A 253 -8.22 -12.31 13.56
N PHE A 254 -7.72 -11.89 12.40
CA PHE A 254 -7.41 -10.49 12.15
C PHE A 254 -8.21 -9.97 10.98
N VAL A 255 -8.65 -8.72 11.09
CA VAL A 255 -9.35 -7.97 10.06
C VAL A 255 -8.53 -6.72 9.74
N LEU A 256 -8.48 -6.33 8.47
CA LEU A 256 -7.94 -5.04 8.03
C LEU A 256 -8.97 -4.35 7.14
N GLU A 257 -9.08 -3.03 7.28
CA GLU A 257 -10.03 -2.19 6.55
C GLU A 257 -9.32 -1.23 5.57
N PRO A 258 -8.55 -1.74 4.59
CA PRO A 258 -7.89 -0.86 3.63
C PRO A 258 -8.93 -0.23 2.71
N GLY A 259 -8.78 1.07 2.46
CA GLY A 259 -9.52 1.79 1.43
C GLY A 259 -8.53 2.37 0.41
N ARG A 260 -7.90 3.48 0.81
CA ARG A 260 -6.91 4.23 0.02
C ARG A 260 -5.81 3.36 -0.59
N HIS A 261 -5.21 2.49 0.21
CA HIS A 261 -4.13 1.59 -0.21
C HIS A 261 -4.48 0.72 -1.41
N LEU A 262 -5.72 0.25 -1.53
CA LEU A 262 -6.11 -0.66 -2.61
C LEU A 262 -6.45 0.07 -3.91
N VAL A 263 -6.91 1.31 -3.84
CA VAL A 263 -7.57 1.96 -4.99
C VAL A 263 -6.95 3.27 -5.44
N ALA A 264 -6.20 3.98 -4.58
CA ALA A 264 -5.70 5.32 -4.90
C ALA A 264 -4.82 5.32 -6.16
N ASP A 265 -3.75 4.53 -6.16
CA ASP A 265 -2.76 4.47 -7.24
C ASP A 265 -3.28 3.77 -8.51
N HIS A 266 -4.44 3.10 -8.41
CA HIS A 266 -5.13 2.41 -9.50
C HIS A 266 -6.35 3.17 -10.02
N GLY A 267 -6.48 4.45 -9.66
CA GLY A 267 -7.46 5.35 -10.26
C GLY A 267 -6.82 6.67 -10.67
N ALA A 268 -7.32 7.26 -11.75
CA ALA A 268 -6.85 8.54 -12.26
C ALA A 268 -8.00 9.36 -12.86
N VAL A 269 -7.90 10.68 -12.75
CA VAL A 269 -8.83 11.60 -13.42
C VAL A 269 -8.24 11.98 -14.77
N ARG A 270 -8.97 11.73 -15.85
CA ARG A 270 -8.77 12.44 -17.11
C ARG A 270 -9.58 13.72 -17.06
N ALA A 271 -8.90 14.84 -17.18
CA ALA A 271 -9.48 16.16 -17.30
C ALA A 271 -8.85 16.91 -18.46
N HIS A 272 -9.21 18.18 -18.64
CA HIS A 272 -8.59 19.05 -19.62
C HIS A 272 -8.25 20.42 -19.02
N VAL A 273 -7.31 21.10 -19.66
CA VAL A 273 -6.95 22.48 -19.37
C VAL A 273 -8.06 23.39 -19.86
N SER A 274 -8.68 24.14 -18.95
CA SER A 274 -9.55 25.25 -19.29
C SER A 274 -8.71 26.41 -19.81
N ARG A 275 -7.75 26.91 -19.02
CA ARG A 275 -6.85 28.01 -19.41
C ARG A 275 -5.56 27.98 -18.60
N LEU A 276 -4.42 28.29 -19.23
CA LEU A 276 -3.23 28.78 -18.54
C LEU A 276 -3.17 30.31 -18.71
N THR A 277 -3.14 31.06 -17.62
CA THR A 277 -3.12 32.54 -17.66
C THR A 277 -1.94 33.09 -16.89
N ARG A 278 -1.43 34.25 -17.33
CA ARG A 278 -0.43 35.05 -16.61
C ARG A 278 -1.09 36.34 -16.17
N ARG A 279 -1.22 36.55 -14.85
CA ARG A 279 -1.98 37.68 -14.28
C ARG A 279 -1.11 38.49 -13.34
N ARG A 280 -1.27 39.81 -13.39
CA ARG A 280 -0.76 40.71 -12.33
C ARG A 280 -1.82 40.78 -11.23
N GLN A 281 -1.43 40.45 -10.00
CA GLN A 281 -2.26 40.52 -8.81
C GLN A 281 -2.34 41.96 -8.27
N PRO A 282 -3.30 42.27 -7.38
CA PRO A 282 -3.45 43.61 -6.79
C PRO A 282 -2.20 44.11 -6.05
N ASP A 283 -1.41 43.21 -5.46
CA ASP A 283 -0.13 43.51 -4.81
C ASP A 283 1.03 43.76 -5.80
N GLY A 284 0.74 43.73 -7.11
CA GLY A 284 1.70 43.94 -8.19
C GLY A 284 2.47 42.68 -8.61
N THR A 285 2.35 41.56 -7.88
CA THR A 285 3.01 40.29 -8.22
C THR A 285 2.45 39.71 -9.51
N VAL A 286 3.27 38.95 -10.25
CA VAL A 286 2.81 38.26 -11.45
C VAL A 286 2.78 36.76 -11.17
N ALA A 287 1.61 36.14 -11.35
CA ALA A 287 1.40 34.72 -11.11
C ALA A 287 0.80 34.04 -12.35
N HIS A 288 1.16 32.78 -12.57
CA HIS A 288 0.44 31.93 -13.51
C HIS A 288 -0.66 31.16 -12.80
N TRP A 289 -1.78 30.99 -13.49
CA TRP A 289 -2.92 30.21 -13.03
C TRP A 289 -3.29 29.18 -14.10
N LEU A 290 -3.29 27.91 -13.71
CA LEU A 290 -3.75 26.78 -14.52
C LEU A 290 -5.16 26.39 -14.05
N TYR A 291 -6.15 26.72 -14.85
CA TYR A 291 -7.53 26.30 -14.61
C TYR A 291 -7.79 24.98 -15.31
N LEU A 292 -8.28 24.00 -14.57
CA LEU A 292 -8.64 22.67 -15.06
C LEU A 292 -10.16 22.50 -15.07
N SER A 293 -10.63 21.48 -15.78
CA SER A 293 -12.03 21.06 -15.75
C SER A 293 -12.43 20.22 -14.53
N CYS A 294 -11.47 19.95 -13.63
CA CYS A 294 -11.71 19.30 -12.35
C CYS A 294 -10.89 19.98 -11.24
N GLY A 295 -11.34 19.82 -9.99
CA GLY A 295 -10.77 20.46 -8.82
C GLY A 295 -11.35 19.89 -7.54
N LYS A 296 -11.34 20.69 -6.47
CA LYS A 296 -11.72 20.27 -5.10
C LYS A 296 -13.08 19.58 -5.08
N PHE A 297 -14.07 20.22 -5.68
CA PHE A 297 -15.46 19.77 -5.64
C PHE A 297 -15.81 18.72 -6.71
N ASN A 298 -14.87 18.41 -7.61
CA ASN A 298 -15.04 17.52 -8.76
C ASN A 298 -14.12 16.29 -8.70
N GLY A 299 -13.67 15.89 -7.52
CA GLY A 299 -12.91 14.66 -7.28
C GLY A 299 -11.54 14.84 -6.65
N LEU A 300 -11.12 16.07 -6.35
CA LEU A 300 -9.83 16.36 -5.72
C LEU A 300 -10.00 17.05 -4.35
N TYR A 301 -11.02 16.68 -3.59
CA TYR A 301 -11.39 17.36 -2.33
C TYR A 301 -10.23 17.45 -1.33
N GLU A 302 -9.35 16.45 -1.34
CA GLU A 302 -8.18 16.32 -0.44
C GLU A 302 -6.99 17.22 -0.80
N MET A 303 -7.16 18.11 -1.79
CA MET A 303 -6.12 19.00 -2.30
C MET A 303 -5.54 20.02 -1.29
N ASP A 304 -6.13 20.13 -0.10
CA ASP A 304 -5.59 20.94 1.00
C ASP A 304 -4.41 20.27 1.71
N GLN A 305 -4.38 18.93 1.71
CA GLN A 305 -3.40 18.12 2.43
C GLN A 305 -2.35 17.50 1.50
N LEU A 306 -2.73 17.24 0.25
CA LEU A 306 -1.85 16.62 -0.73
C LEU A 306 -1.97 17.27 -2.11
N THR A 307 -1.01 16.96 -2.96
CA THR A 307 -1.09 17.22 -4.39
C THR A 307 -1.00 15.93 -5.18
N HIS A 308 -1.48 15.99 -6.42
CA HIS A 308 -1.45 14.87 -7.34
C HIS A 308 -0.45 15.13 -8.47
N ARG A 309 0.23 14.06 -8.89
CA ARG A 309 1.05 14.11 -10.10
C ARG A 309 0.14 14.31 -11.31
N MET A 310 0.42 15.36 -12.08
CA MET A 310 -0.25 15.65 -13.35
C MET A 310 0.64 15.24 -14.52
N VAL A 311 0.04 14.57 -15.50
CA VAL A 311 0.67 14.23 -16.78
C VAL A 311 -0.08 14.94 -17.89
N PHE A 312 0.64 15.69 -18.71
CA PHE A 312 0.11 16.35 -19.90
C PHE A 312 0.61 15.56 -21.12
N PRO A 313 -0.16 14.59 -21.67
CA PRO A 313 0.35 13.63 -22.64
C PRO A 313 0.79 14.28 -23.97
N ASN A 314 0.24 15.45 -24.32
CA ASN A 314 0.66 16.21 -25.49
C ASN A 314 1.95 17.02 -25.27
N HIS A 315 2.48 17.04 -24.03
CA HIS A 315 3.58 17.91 -23.60
C HIS A 315 4.64 17.13 -22.80
N LEU A 316 4.81 15.83 -23.07
CA LEU A 316 5.76 14.96 -22.35
C LEU A 316 7.22 15.43 -22.50
N ASP A 317 7.57 15.97 -23.67
CA ASP A 317 8.93 16.44 -23.99
C ASP A 317 9.11 17.95 -23.77
N ALA A 318 8.15 18.61 -23.12
CA ALA A 318 8.20 20.05 -22.91
C ALA A 318 9.43 20.45 -22.08
N GLN A 319 10.29 21.30 -22.64
CA GLN A 319 11.49 21.80 -21.97
C GLN A 319 11.19 23.00 -21.06
N ASP A 320 10.21 23.82 -21.45
CA ASP A 320 9.83 25.03 -20.73
C ASP A 320 8.67 24.78 -19.78
N HIS A 321 8.86 25.11 -18.51
CA HIS A 321 7.85 24.99 -17.47
C HIS A 321 7.73 26.28 -16.68
N VAL A 322 6.51 26.63 -16.28
CA VAL A 322 6.21 27.79 -15.43
C VAL A 322 5.61 27.33 -14.09
N PRO A 323 5.88 28.03 -12.98
CA PRO A 323 5.14 27.82 -11.75
C PRO A 323 3.73 28.39 -11.89
N ALA A 324 2.71 27.55 -11.75
CA ALA A 324 1.31 27.95 -11.84
C ALA A 324 0.50 27.42 -10.65
N ILE A 325 -0.41 28.26 -10.15
CA ILE A 325 -1.43 27.84 -9.18
C ILE A 325 -2.49 27.06 -9.94
N VAL A 326 -2.77 25.83 -9.53
CA VAL A 326 -3.82 25.01 -10.14
C VAL A 326 -5.13 25.27 -9.44
N ALA A 327 -6.17 25.50 -10.22
CA ALA A 327 -7.53 25.71 -9.75
C ALA A 327 -8.52 24.89 -10.57
N GLY A 328 -9.61 24.50 -9.93
CA GLY A 328 -10.72 23.81 -10.58
C GLY A 328 -11.69 24.74 -11.31
N PRO A 329 -12.82 24.20 -11.75
CA PRO A 329 -13.78 24.90 -12.61
C PRO A 329 -14.80 25.73 -11.84
N THR A 330 -14.87 25.62 -10.50
CA THR A 330 -15.92 26.29 -9.74
C THR A 330 -15.61 27.77 -9.52
N CYS A 331 -16.62 28.54 -9.12
CA CYS A 331 -16.47 29.95 -8.76
C CYS A 331 -16.08 30.15 -7.29
N ASP A 332 -15.78 29.07 -6.58
CA ASP A 332 -15.35 29.11 -5.18
C ASP A 332 -13.83 29.29 -5.13
N SER A 333 -13.36 30.22 -4.31
CA SER A 333 -11.92 30.47 -4.11
C SER A 333 -11.20 29.30 -3.47
N ASP A 334 -11.92 28.42 -2.77
CA ASP A 334 -11.37 27.21 -2.15
C ASP A 334 -11.01 26.12 -3.19
N ASP A 335 -11.47 26.27 -4.45
CA ASP A 335 -11.18 25.35 -5.54
C ASP A 335 -9.79 25.58 -6.17
N ALA A 336 -8.75 25.63 -5.34
CA ALA A 336 -7.37 25.86 -5.76
C ALA A 336 -6.36 25.22 -4.79
N TYR A 337 -5.22 24.76 -5.31
CA TYR A 337 -4.16 24.19 -4.47
C TYR A 337 -3.63 25.22 -3.48
N GLY A 338 -3.61 24.84 -2.20
CA GLY A 338 -3.05 25.65 -1.12
C GLY A 338 -3.72 27.00 -0.97
N GLU A 339 -5.04 27.07 -1.17
CA GLU A 339 -5.82 28.33 -1.13
C GLU A 339 -5.27 29.39 -2.10
N GLY A 340 -4.71 28.93 -3.23
CA GLY A 340 -4.09 29.79 -4.24
C GLY A 340 -2.65 30.21 -3.95
N ARG A 341 -1.94 29.53 -3.04
CA ARG A 341 -0.58 29.91 -2.60
C ARG A 341 0.51 28.89 -2.95
N HIS A 342 0.15 27.72 -3.44
CA HIS A 342 1.10 26.63 -3.70
C HIS A 342 1.20 26.34 -5.20
N PRO A 343 2.14 26.98 -5.93
CA PRO A 343 2.30 26.76 -7.35
C PRO A 343 2.98 25.41 -7.64
N VAL A 344 2.59 24.79 -8.75
CA VAL A 344 3.20 23.58 -9.29
C VAL A 344 3.82 23.88 -10.66
N ARG A 345 4.85 23.13 -11.03
CA ARG A 345 5.51 23.31 -12.34
C ARG A 345 4.67 22.63 -13.42
N VAL A 346 4.30 23.39 -14.43
CA VAL A 346 3.50 22.91 -15.57
C VAL A 346 4.11 23.38 -16.89
N PRO A 347 3.92 22.68 -18.02
CA PRO A 347 4.42 23.13 -19.31
C PRO A 347 3.95 24.54 -19.67
N ALA A 348 4.85 25.38 -20.16
CA ALA A 348 4.53 26.77 -20.50
C ALA A 348 3.59 26.89 -21.72
N ALA A 349 3.58 25.87 -22.58
CA ALA A 349 2.83 25.83 -23.83
C ALA A 349 1.40 25.27 -23.68
N LEU A 350 0.91 25.04 -22.45
CA LEU A 350 -0.44 24.52 -22.25
C LEU A 350 -1.51 25.47 -22.81
N THR A 351 -2.45 24.88 -23.55
CA THR A 351 -3.56 25.58 -24.19
C THR A 351 -4.91 24.98 -23.79
N SER A 352 -6.00 25.70 -24.09
CA SER A 352 -7.35 25.22 -23.83
C SER A 352 -7.61 23.90 -24.54
N GLY A 353 -8.15 22.92 -23.81
CA GLY A 353 -8.48 21.60 -24.33
C GLY A 353 -7.34 20.59 -24.26
N ASP A 354 -6.12 21.01 -23.88
CA ASP A 354 -5.04 20.05 -23.64
C ASP A 354 -5.44 19.06 -22.54
N PRO A 355 -5.32 17.75 -22.78
CA PRO A 355 -5.64 16.75 -21.76
C PRO A 355 -4.65 16.83 -20.59
N VAL A 356 -5.15 16.54 -19.40
CA VAL A 356 -4.33 16.33 -18.20
C VAL A 356 -4.81 15.06 -17.50
N TRP A 357 -3.87 14.22 -17.10
CA TRP A 357 -4.13 13.03 -16.29
C TRP A 357 -3.66 13.29 -14.87
N ILE A 358 -4.58 13.23 -13.92
CA ILE A 358 -4.32 13.41 -12.49
C ILE A 358 -4.24 12.03 -11.87
N LEU A 359 -3.02 11.62 -11.54
CA LEU A 359 -2.73 10.27 -11.06
C LEU A 359 -3.06 10.12 -9.57
N SER A 360 -3.13 8.87 -9.13
CA SER A 360 -3.36 8.50 -7.73
C SER A 360 -4.69 9.03 -7.17
N ALA A 361 -5.71 9.16 -8.03
CA ALA A 361 -6.99 9.77 -7.72
C ALA A 361 -8.14 8.75 -7.66
N GLY A 362 -7.84 7.48 -7.35
CA GLY A 362 -8.87 6.46 -7.20
C GLY A 362 -9.57 6.46 -5.85
N ALA A 363 -8.92 6.95 -4.79
CA ALA A 363 -9.48 6.97 -3.45
C ALA A 363 -10.10 8.33 -3.12
N TYR A 364 -11.30 8.30 -2.55
CA TYR A 364 -12.05 9.45 -2.08
C TYR A 364 -12.38 10.51 -3.13
N ALA A 365 -12.19 10.22 -4.42
CA ALA A 365 -12.55 11.12 -5.50
C ALA A 365 -14.07 11.14 -5.73
N THR A 366 -14.66 9.97 -6.02
CA THR A 366 -16.12 9.84 -6.24
C THR A 366 -16.92 10.10 -4.97
N SER A 367 -16.40 9.68 -3.81
CA SER A 367 -17.08 9.79 -2.51
C SER A 367 -17.27 11.23 -2.03
N TYR A 368 -16.31 12.12 -2.30
CA TYR A 368 -16.40 13.53 -1.91
C TYR A 368 -17.00 14.43 -3.00
N MET A 369 -17.34 13.87 -4.16
CA MET A 369 -17.80 14.67 -5.29
C MET A 369 -19.16 15.32 -5.01
N THR A 370 -19.21 16.64 -5.17
CA THR A 370 -20.43 17.41 -4.89
C THR A 370 -21.55 17.11 -5.90
N GLN A 371 -22.78 17.31 -5.44
CA GLN A 371 -23.98 17.13 -6.24
C GLN A 371 -24.56 18.49 -6.63
N GLY A 372 -24.23 19.02 -7.81
CA GLY A 372 -24.86 20.21 -8.38
C GLY A 372 -24.21 21.56 -8.02
N PHE A 373 -23.07 21.55 -7.33
CA PHE A 373 -22.34 22.79 -7.04
C PHE A 373 -21.91 23.49 -8.35
N ASN A 374 -22.28 24.76 -8.49
CA ASN A 374 -22.14 25.58 -9.69
C ASN A 374 -22.76 25.01 -10.97
N GLY A 375 -23.60 23.97 -10.88
CA GLY A 375 -24.09 23.23 -12.04
C GLY A 375 -22.98 22.53 -12.85
N THR A 376 -21.78 22.41 -12.30
CA THR A 376 -20.65 21.76 -12.98
C THR A 376 -20.92 20.26 -13.14
N ALA A 377 -20.67 19.75 -14.35
CA ALA A 377 -20.88 18.33 -14.63
C ALA A 377 -19.92 17.47 -13.79
N ARG A 378 -20.42 16.34 -13.31
CA ARG A 378 -19.59 15.38 -12.58
C ARG A 378 -18.67 14.63 -13.53
N CYS A 379 -17.45 14.37 -13.08
CA CYS A 379 -16.62 13.36 -13.71
C CYS A 379 -17.27 11.99 -13.47
N ARG A 380 -17.78 11.37 -14.53
CA ARG A 380 -18.30 10.00 -14.45
C ARG A 380 -17.15 9.05 -14.12
N ALA A 381 -17.42 8.05 -13.28
CA ALA A 381 -16.48 6.97 -13.06
C ALA A 381 -16.65 5.90 -14.15
N SER A 382 -15.55 5.30 -14.57
CA SER A 382 -15.55 4.12 -15.42
C SER A 382 -14.43 3.20 -14.94
N ALA A 383 -14.74 1.93 -14.74
CA ALA A 383 -13.74 0.94 -14.42
C ALA A 383 -13.54 0.02 -15.62
N TYR A 384 -12.29 -0.30 -15.92
CA TYR A 384 -11.97 -1.20 -17.03
C TYR A 384 -11.10 -2.33 -16.48
N PRO A 385 -11.40 -3.60 -16.85
CA PRO A 385 -10.38 -4.63 -16.75
C PRO A 385 -9.28 -4.28 -17.75
N ALA A 386 -8.02 -4.67 -17.48
CA ALA A 386 -6.99 -4.59 -18.50
C ALA A 386 -7.47 -5.32 -19.77
N ARG A 387 -7.26 -4.74 -20.96
CA ARG A 387 -7.55 -5.44 -22.21
C ARG A 387 -6.73 -6.74 -22.19
N LYS A 388 -7.38 -7.87 -22.50
CA LYS A 388 -6.73 -9.19 -22.55
C LYS A 388 -5.57 -9.29 -23.57
N ASP A 389 -5.38 -8.27 -24.40
CA ASP A 389 -4.37 -8.18 -25.48
C ASP A 389 -3.31 -7.07 -25.26
N THR A 390 -3.21 -6.47 -24.09
CA THR A 390 -2.15 -5.51 -23.76
C THR A 390 -1.27 -6.12 -22.70
N THR A 391 0.01 -6.32 -23.07
CA THR A 391 1.08 -6.84 -22.23
C THR A 391 0.94 -6.29 -20.82
N HIS A 392 0.74 -7.20 -19.88
CA HIS A 392 0.56 -6.92 -18.48
C HIS A 392 1.63 -5.94 -17.97
N MET A 393 1.26 -5.03 -17.06
CA MET A 393 2.23 -4.42 -16.16
C MET A 393 2.68 -5.50 -15.16
N THR A 394 3.44 -6.48 -15.64
CA THR A 394 3.96 -7.61 -14.85
C THR A 394 5.17 -7.13 -14.08
N ASP A 395 5.04 -7.00 -12.76
CA ASP A 395 6.18 -6.91 -11.85
C ASP A 395 6.63 -8.32 -11.43
N LEU A 396 7.03 -9.12 -12.41
CA LEU A 396 7.29 -10.54 -12.19
C LEU A 396 8.73 -10.77 -11.73
N VAL A 397 8.88 -11.37 -10.55
CA VAL A 397 10.16 -12.02 -10.19
C VAL A 397 10.19 -13.38 -10.91
N ARG A 398 11.03 -13.49 -11.93
CA ARG A 398 11.20 -14.72 -12.72
C ARG A 398 12.66 -15.14 -12.78
N GLY A 399 12.90 -16.39 -13.15
CA GLY A 399 14.26 -16.88 -13.41
C GLY A 399 14.92 -16.11 -14.57
N ILE A 400 16.24 -15.97 -14.48
CA ILE A 400 17.06 -15.39 -15.55
C ILE A 400 17.07 -16.34 -16.75
N THR A 401 16.91 -15.77 -17.95
CA THR A 401 17.00 -16.44 -19.24
C THR A 401 18.19 -15.93 -20.05
N GLU A 402 18.55 -16.63 -21.13
CA GLU A 402 19.68 -16.22 -21.99
C GLU A 402 19.53 -14.81 -22.57
N ALA A 403 18.29 -14.35 -22.82
CA ALA A 403 18.01 -13.03 -23.38
C ALA A 403 18.23 -11.88 -22.38
N ASP A 404 18.29 -12.17 -21.08
CA ASP A 404 18.35 -11.15 -20.02
C ASP A 404 19.78 -10.64 -19.77
N TRP A 405 20.80 -11.44 -20.11
CA TRP A 405 22.19 -11.18 -19.74
C TRP A 405 22.76 -9.83 -20.19
N PRO A 406 22.48 -9.32 -21.40
CA PRO A 406 22.95 -7.99 -21.79
C PRO A 406 22.40 -6.88 -20.88
N GLN A 407 21.14 -7.00 -20.45
CA GLN A 407 20.51 -6.02 -19.55
C GLN A 407 21.01 -6.17 -18.10
N VAL A 408 21.22 -7.41 -17.63
CA VAL A 408 21.83 -7.70 -16.31
C VAL A 408 23.22 -7.09 -16.22
N ALA A 409 24.07 -7.30 -17.23
CA ALA A 409 25.42 -6.73 -17.28
C ALA A 409 25.40 -5.19 -17.33
N ALA A 410 24.46 -4.59 -18.07
CA ALA A 410 24.32 -3.14 -18.11
C ALA A 410 23.88 -2.54 -16.76
N LEU A 411 22.97 -3.22 -16.05
CA LEU A 411 22.53 -2.81 -14.71
C LEU A 411 23.66 -2.88 -13.68
N GLU A 412 24.44 -3.96 -13.75
CA GLU A 412 25.61 -4.19 -12.89
C GLU A 412 26.66 -3.10 -13.09
N ALA A 413 27.07 -2.88 -14.35
CA ALA A 413 28.05 -1.86 -14.70
C ALA A 413 27.57 -0.46 -14.29
N GLY A 414 26.28 -0.14 -14.46
CA GLY A 414 25.71 1.13 -14.01
C GLY A 414 25.64 1.27 -12.48
N ALA A 415 25.47 0.17 -11.74
CA ALA A 415 25.40 0.18 -10.29
C ALA A 415 26.78 0.34 -9.63
N TYR A 416 27.83 -0.14 -10.30
CA TYR A 416 29.21 -0.19 -9.81
C TYR A 416 30.17 0.69 -10.63
N ALA A 417 29.67 1.62 -11.45
CA ALA A 417 30.48 2.47 -12.33
C ALA A 417 31.63 3.24 -11.62
N ASP A 418 31.43 3.57 -10.34
CA ASP A 418 32.40 4.31 -9.51
C ASP A 418 33.17 3.39 -8.52
N THR A 419 33.07 2.07 -8.66
CA THR A 419 33.74 1.10 -7.78
C THR A 419 34.55 0.07 -8.56
N SER A 420 35.57 -0.53 -7.94
CA SER A 420 36.32 -1.65 -8.51
C SER A 420 35.58 -2.99 -8.40
N LEU A 421 34.25 -2.97 -8.26
CA LEU A 421 33.42 -4.15 -7.99
C LEU A 421 32.66 -4.64 -9.23
N ALA A 422 32.73 -3.93 -10.36
CA ALA A 422 32.06 -4.34 -11.58
C ALA A 422 32.69 -5.61 -12.18
N GLU A 423 31.87 -6.63 -12.39
CA GLU A 423 32.17 -7.93 -12.96
C GLU A 423 31.61 -8.00 -14.40
N GLY A 424 32.46 -8.31 -15.38
CA GLY A 424 32.00 -8.47 -16.77
C GLY A 424 30.97 -9.60 -16.94
N GLU A 425 30.15 -9.54 -17.98
CA GLU A 425 29.04 -10.47 -18.25
C GLU A 425 29.42 -11.97 -18.10
N ALA A 426 30.62 -12.36 -18.57
CA ALA A 426 31.11 -13.73 -18.47
C ALA A 426 31.28 -14.20 -17.01
N ALA A 427 31.71 -13.32 -16.11
CA ALA A 427 31.85 -13.62 -14.69
C ALA A 427 30.47 -13.74 -14.03
N LEU A 428 29.53 -12.83 -14.32
CA LEU A 428 28.16 -12.91 -13.81
C LEU A 428 27.45 -14.20 -14.26
N ARG A 429 27.59 -14.56 -15.54
CA ARG A 429 27.05 -15.81 -16.11
C ARG A 429 27.57 -17.05 -15.39
N SER A 430 28.86 -17.09 -15.06
CA SER A 430 29.45 -18.23 -14.35
C SER A 430 28.86 -18.48 -12.95
N ARG A 431 28.17 -17.48 -12.38
CA ARG A 431 27.56 -17.52 -11.04
C ARG A 431 26.05 -17.70 -11.08
N ALA A 432 25.47 -17.84 -12.27
CA ALA A 432 24.07 -18.21 -12.38
C ALA A 432 23.87 -19.68 -12.05
N SER A 433 23.09 -19.95 -11.01
CA SER A 433 22.61 -21.28 -10.70
C SER A 433 21.11 -21.40 -11.01
N ALA A 434 20.74 -22.47 -11.71
CA ALA A 434 19.39 -22.64 -12.24
C ALA A 434 18.35 -22.66 -11.12
N GLY A 435 17.43 -21.68 -11.18
CA GLY A 435 16.33 -21.52 -10.23
C GLY A 435 16.72 -21.00 -8.85
N THR A 436 17.90 -20.37 -8.71
CA THR A 436 18.24 -19.51 -7.56
C THR A 436 18.68 -18.10 -7.99
N CYS A 437 18.66 -17.81 -9.28
CA CYS A 437 18.93 -16.49 -9.84
C CYS A 437 17.68 -15.92 -10.50
N PHE A 438 17.40 -14.64 -10.24
CA PHE A 438 16.14 -14.01 -10.62
C PHE A 438 16.35 -12.62 -11.20
N VAL A 439 15.42 -12.21 -12.05
CA VAL A 439 15.22 -10.82 -12.46
C VAL A 439 13.85 -10.36 -11.99
N LEU A 440 13.77 -9.08 -11.63
CA LEU A 440 12.50 -8.38 -11.47
C LEU A 440 12.22 -7.67 -12.79
N ASP A 441 11.26 -8.21 -13.53
CA ASP A 441 10.75 -7.59 -14.75
C ASP A 441 9.78 -6.47 -14.38
N LEU A 442 9.86 -5.33 -15.06
CA LEU A 442 8.93 -4.20 -14.91
C LEU A 442 8.76 -3.51 -16.26
N ASP A 443 7.61 -3.73 -16.90
CA ASP A 443 7.31 -3.22 -18.25
C ASP A 443 8.34 -3.64 -19.31
N ASP A 444 8.62 -4.95 -19.40
CA ASP A 444 9.59 -5.57 -20.34
C ASP A 444 11.03 -5.03 -20.22
N ARG A 445 11.35 -4.48 -19.04
CA ARG A 445 12.69 -4.02 -18.67
C ARG A 445 13.09 -4.60 -17.33
N ILE A 446 14.34 -5.04 -17.25
CA ILE A 446 14.87 -5.55 -15.99
C ILE A 446 15.07 -4.37 -15.03
N ALA A 447 14.29 -4.35 -13.96
CA ALA A 447 14.35 -3.34 -12.90
C ALA A 447 15.38 -3.70 -11.80
N ALA A 448 15.59 -5.00 -11.61
CA ALA A 448 16.55 -5.54 -10.66
C ALA A 448 16.96 -6.97 -11.03
N TYR A 449 18.11 -7.42 -10.58
CA TYR A 449 18.52 -8.83 -10.65
C TYR A 449 19.11 -9.30 -9.33
N LEU A 450 19.09 -10.60 -9.13
CA LEU A 450 19.69 -11.29 -8.01
C LEU A 450 20.40 -12.55 -8.50
N LEU A 451 21.64 -12.74 -8.08
CA LEU A 451 22.44 -13.93 -8.35
C LEU A 451 22.73 -14.66 -7.04
N ALA A 452 22.38 -15.94 -6.99
CA ALA A 452 22.73 -16.80 -5.88
C ALA A 452 23.08 -18.21 -6.35
N LEU A 453 24.10 -18.79 -5.72
CA LEU A 453 24.65 -20.10 -6.07
C LEU A 453 24.97 -20.91 -4.80
N PRO A 454 24.82 -22.25 -4.84
CA PRO A 454 25.28 -23.09 -3.74
C PRO A 454 26.77 -22.89 -3.51
N TYR A 455 27.20 -22.67 -2.26
CA TYR A 455 28.60 -22.42 -1.96
C TYR A 455 28.91 -22.80 -0.51
N PRO A 456 30.09 -23.40 -0.21
CA PRO A 456 30.43 -23.78 1.16
C PRO A 456 30.39 -22.58 2.11
N ARG A 457 29.89 -22.82 3.33
CA ARG A 457 29.84 -21.79 4.37
C ARG A 457 31.23 -21.25 4.66
N PHE A 458 31.33 -19.94 4.87
CA PHE A 458 32.58 -19.17 5.05
C PHE A 458 33.51 -19.16 3.84
N ARG A 459 32.99 -19.55 2.67
CA ARG A 459 33.63 -19.30 1.38
C ARG A 459 32.70 -18.47 0.51
N PHE A 460 33.25 -17.82 -0.49
CA PHE A 460 32.56 -16.97 -1.46
C PHE A 460 33.33 -16.98 -2.79
N PRO A 461 32.71 -16.58 -3.91
CA PRO A 461 33.36 -16.49 -5.21
C PRO A 461 34.53 -15.50 -5.23
N ASP A 462 35.38 -15.56 -6.26
CA ASP A 462 36.39 -14.54 -6.54
C ASP A 462 35.84 -13.56 -7.59
N LEU A 463 35.73 -12.27 -7.27
CA LEU A 463 35.19 -11.25 -8.17
C LEU A 463 35.99 -11.13 -9.48
N ALA A 464 37.29 -11.41 -9.47
CA ALA A 464 38.17 -11.21 -10.63
C ALA A 464 38.22 -12.42 -11.57
N ARG A 465 37.61 -13.56 -11.19
CA ARG A 465 37.70 -14.82 -11.95
C ARG A 465 36.33 -15.47 -12.12
N PRO A 466 36.00 -15.96 -13.34
CA PRO A 466 34.81 -16.78 -13.52
C PRO A 466 34.83 -18.02 -12.63
N GLU A 467 33.67 -18.41 -12.11
CA GLU A 467 33.52 -19.63 -11.34
C GLU A 467 33.64 -20.85 -12.26
N GLN A 468 34.51 -21.79 -11.92
CA GLN A 468 34.74 -23.02 -12.70
C GLN A 468 34.22 -24.27 -12.00
N VAL A 469 33.88 -24.17 -10.71
CA VAL A 469 33.47 -25.30 -9.89
C VAL A 469 32.04 -25.13 -9.42
N VAL A 470 31.19 -26.12 -9.73
CA VAL A 470 29.84 -26.19 -9.16
C VAL A 470 29.94 -26.84 -7.78
N HIS A 471 29.56 -26.11 -6.74
CA HIS A 471 29.53 -26.65 -5.39
C HIS A 471 28.17 -27.31 -5.09
N HIS A 472 28.20 -28.42 -4.36
CA HIS A 472 27.03 -28.96 -3.69
C HIS A 472 27.12 -28.59 -2.21
N SER A 473 26.23 -27.72 -1.74
CA SER A 473 26.25 -27.22 -0.37
C SER A 473 24.86 -27.08 0.21
N SER A 474 24.72 -27.27 1.51
CA SER A 474 23.52 -26.91 2.27
C SER A 474 23.43 -25.40 2.53
N ASN A 475 24.41 -24.62 2.08
CA ASN A 475 24.43 -23.16 2.11
C ASN A 475 24.25 -22.57 0.71
N LEU A 476 23.38 -21.57 0.60
CA LEU A 476 23.18 -20.78 -0.61
C LEU A 476 23.83 -19.40 -0.47
N HIS A 477 24.82 -19.09 -1.30
CA HIS A 477 25.48 -17.80 -1.29
C HIS A 477 24.77 -16.83 -2.23
N LEU A 478 24.26 -15.72 -1.70
CA LEU A 478 23.78 -14.57 -2.47
C LEU A 478 25.02 -13.77 -2.87
N HIS A 479 25.37 -13.89 -4.15
CA HIS A 479 26.56 -13.27 -4.74
C HIS A 479 26.33 -11.79 -4.99
N ASP A 480 25.23 -11.45 -5.65
CA ASP A 480 24.94 -10.06 -6.01
C ASP A 480 23.45 -9.75 -6.07
N LEU A 481 23.11 -8.51 -5.76
CA LEU A 481 21.75 -7.96 -5.80
C LEU A 481 21.83 -6.48 -6.20
N VAL A 482 21.29 -6.18 -7.38
CA VAL A 482 21.25 -4.82 -7.91
C VAL A 482 19.81 -4.43 -8.22
N VAL A 483 19.44 -3.23 -7.77
CA VAL A 483 18.21 -2.53 -8.15
C VAL A 483 18.59 -1.25 -8.87
N THR A 484 17.93 -0.98 -10.00
CA THR A 484 18.17 0.24 -10.80
C THR A 484 17.99 1.51 -9.95
N ALA A 485 18.85 2.52 -10.18
CA ALA A 485 18.95 3.69 -9.31
C ALA A 485 17.61 4.43 -9.05
N PRO A 486 16.73 4.65 -10.06
CA PRO A 486 15.44 5.33 -9.86
C PRO A 486 14.44 4.57 -8.97
N LEU A 487 14.66 3.25 -8.80
CA LEU A 487 13.76 2.36 -8.06
C LEU A 487 14.36 1.87 -6.73
N ARG A 488 15.58 2.30 -6.39
CA ARG A 488 16.19 2.01 -5.08
C ARG A 488 15.33 2.60 -3.96
N ARG A 489 15.37 1.96 -2.78
CA ARG A 489 14.62 2.33 -1.56
C ARG A 489 13.09 2.13 -1.62
N ARG A 490 12.55 1.58 -2.71
CA ARG A 490 11.13 1.21 -2.82
C ARG A 490 10.82 -0.22 -2.34
N GLY A 491 11.63 -0.78 -1.44
CA GLY A 491 11.47 -2.15 -0.94
C GLY A 491 11.80 -3.29 -1.94
N LEU A 492 12.10 -3.00 -3.20
CA LEU A 492 12.33 -4.02 -4.24
C LEU A 492 13.49 -4.97 -3.92
N GLY A 493 14.59 -4.46 -3.33
CA GLY A 493 15.72 -5.29 -2.92
C GLY A 493 15.30 -6.32 -1.85
N THR A 494 14.57 -5.89 -0.83
CA THR A 494 14.01 -6.77 0.21
C THR A 494 13.04 -7.80 -0.38
N ARG A 495 12.21 -7.40 -1.35
CA ARG A 495 11.33 -8.33 -2.09
C ARG A 495 12.12 -9.44 -2.79
N MET A 496 13.20 -9.10 -3.49
CA MET A 496 14.06 -10.09 -4.16
C MET A 496 14.73 -11.04 -3.18
N VAL A 497 15.27 -10.52 -2.06
CA VAL A 497 15.87 -11.35 -0.99
C VAL A 497 14.84 -12.30 -0.38
N ARG A 498 13.61 -11.83 -0.16
CA ARG A 498 12.53 -12.66 0.37
C ARG A 498 12.12 -13.76 -0.61
N HIS A 499 11.99 -13.44 -1.90
CA HIS A 499 11.72 -14.45 -2.93
C HIS A 499 12.80 -15.54 -2.94
N LEU A 500 14.07 -15.14 -2.96
CA LEU A 500 15.20 -16.07 -2.87
C LEU A 500 15.15 -16.91 -1.59
N THR A 501 14.82 -16.30 -0.45
CA THR A 501 14.70 -17.00 0.85
C THR A 501 13.61 -18.07 0.82
N GLY A 502 12.46 -17.77 0.20
CA GLY A 502 11.38 -18.74 -0.01
C GLY A 502 11.82 -19.92 -0.88
N VAL A 503 12.48 -19.63 -2.00
CA VAL A 503 13.03 -20.66 -2.89
C VAL A 503 14.11 -21.50 -2.20
N ALA A 504 15.00 -20.88 -1.43
CA ALA A 504 16.05 -21.56 -0.72
C ALA A 504 15.48 -22.55 0.32
N ARG A 505 14.43 -22.14 1.05
CA ARG A 505 13.71 -23.04 1.97
C ARG A 505 13.06 -24.21 1.24
N ALA A 506 12.34 -23.94 0.16
CA ALA A 506 11.68 -24.99 -0.63
C ALA A 506 12.67 -26.00 -1.24
N ARG A 507 13.91 -25.57 -1.49
CA ARG A 507 15.00 -26.42 -1.99
C ARG A 507 15.85 -27.07 -0.90
N GLY A 508 15.50 -26.90 0.38
CA GLY A 508 16.18 -27.58 1.50
C GLY A 508 17.53 -26.98 1.88
N PHE A 509 17.83 -25.74 1.52
CA PHE A 509 19.02 -25.06 2.04
C PHE A 509 18.85 -24.75 3.53
N ALA A 510 19.89 -25.01 4.32
CA ALA A 510 19.88 -24.78 5.76
C ALA A 510 20.31 -23.34 6.13
N THR A 511 21.15 -22.73 5.31
CA THR A 511 21.67 -21.38 5.53
C THR A 511 21.79 -20.59 4.24
N MET A 512 21.78 -19.27 4.36
CA MET A 512 22.18 -18.36 3.30
C MET A 512 23.35 -17.51 3.74
N SER A 513 24.25 -17.16 2.83
CA SER A 513 25.37 -16.26 3.11
C SER A 513 25.58 -15.22 2.03
N LEU A 514 26.34 -14.16 2.34
CA LEU A 514 26.74 -13.11 1.41
C LEU A 514 27.97 -12.35 1.92
N ILE A 515 28.58 -11.55 1.06
CA ILE A 515 29.53 -10.51 1.47
C ILE A 515 28.83 -9.15 1.40
N ALA A 516 28.69 -8.49 2.55
CA ALA A 516 28.16 -7.13 2.60
C ALA A 516 29.29 -6.13 2.29
N VAL A 517 29.17 -5.44 1.16
CA VAL A 517 30.11 -4.41 0.70
C VAL A 517 29.53 -3.00 0.85
N ALA A 518 30.36 -1.97 0.66
CA ALA A 518 29.95 -0.55 0.55
C ALA A 518 29.01 -0.08 1.68
N GLY A 519 29.26 -0.51 2.93
CA GLY A 519 28.49 -0.11 4.10
C GLY A 519 27.05 -0.65 4.16
N LYS A 520 26.70 -1.68 3.37
CA LYS A 520 25.34 -2.25 3.31
C LYS A 520 24.99 -3.22 4.45
N GLU A 521 25.84 -3.35 5.48
CA GLU A 521 25.56 -4.18 6.66
C GLU A 521 24.16 -3.91 7.30
N PRO A 522 23.70 -2.64 7.48
CA PRO A 522 22.38 -2.38 8.06
C PRO A 522 21.21 -2.94 7.23
N PHE A 523 21.31 -2.87 5.90
CA PHE A 523 20.29 -3.42 4.99
C PHE A 523 20.19 -4.94 5.15
N TRP A 524 21.32 -5.63 5.21
CA TRP A 524 21.34 -7.09 5.34
C TRP A 524 20.88 -7.55 6.73
N ARG A 525 21.20 -6.82 7.80
CA ARG A 525 20.65 -7.06 9.14
C ARG A 525 19.12 -6.97 9.15
N ALA A 526 18.56 -5.95 8.49
CA ALA A 526 17.10 -5.82 8.37
C ALA A 526 16.45 -6.98 7.59
N ASN A 527 17.21 -7.69 6.77
CA ASN A 527 16.77 -8.90 6.06
C ASN A 527 17.17 -10.21 6.78
N GLY A 528 17.56 -10.15 8.06
CA GLY A 528 17.83 -11.33 8.90
C GLY A 528 19.24 -11.91 8.83
N TYR A 529 20.18 -11.23 8.18
CA TYR A 529 21.59 -11.65 8.10
C TYR A 529 22.40 -11.14 9.30
N HIS A 530 23.30 -11.98 9.79
CA HIS A 530 24.16 -11.70 10.94
C HIS A 530 25.63 -11.64 10.49
N PRO A 531 26.41 -10.62 10.94
CA PRO A 531 27.80 -10.48 10.55
C PRO A 531 28.73 -11.48 11.26
N HIS A 532 29.71 -11.97 10.53
CA HIS A 532 30.80 -12.83 11.00
C HIS A 532 32.13 -12.10 10.81
N ARG A 533 32.56 -11.34 11.83
CA ARG A 533 33.78 -10.51 11.75
C ARG A 533 35.07 -11.33 11.85
N GLU A 534 34.94 -12.58 12.27
CA GLU A 534 35.99 -13.59 12.32
C GLU A 534 36.36 -14.16 10.94
N ALA A 535 35.49 -14.00 9.94
CA ALA A 535 35.75 -14.47 8.58
C ALA A 535 36.61 -13.45 7.82
N SER A 536 37.79 -13.89 7.36
CA SER A 536 38.69 -13.05 6.56
C SER A 536 38.14 -12.88 5.13
N VAL A 537 37.77 -11.64 4.77
CA VAL A 537 37.32 -11.27 3.42
C VAL A 537 38.47 -10.59 2.67
N PRO A 538 38.85 -11.05 1.47
CA PRO A 538 39.89 -10.45 0.65
C PRO A 538 39.62 -8.98 0.35
N ALA A 539 40.70 -8.20 0.20
CA ALA A 539 40.64 -6.78 -0.14
C ALA A 539 39.89 -6.47 -1.45
N GLY A 540 39.76 -7.45 -2.36
CA GLY A 540 39.02 -7.31 -3.62
C GLY A 540 37.54 -6.95 -3.45
N TYR A 541 36.92 -7.28 -2.32
CA TYR A 541 35.53 -6.91 -2.00
C TYR A 541 35.38 -5.48 -1.43
N GLY A 542 36.48 -4.73 -1.34
CA GLY A 542 36.53 -3.37 -0.80
C GLY A 542 36.78 -3.30 0.70
N SER A 543 37.20 -2.13 1.17
CA SER A 543 37.47 -1.89 2.59
C SER A 543 36.17 -1.93 3.41
N GLY A 544 36.18 -2.69 4.50
CA GLY A 544 35.00 -2.85 5.38
C GLY A 544 33.99 -3.88 4.89
N ALA A 545 34.33 -4.74 3.92
CA ALA A 545 33.51 -5.87 3.54
C ALA A 545 33.36 -6.89 4.69
N VAL A 546 32.16 -7.39 4.92
CA VAL A 546 31.85 -8.32 6.02
C VAL A 546 31.09 -9.53 5.51
N TYR A 547 31.55 -10.74 5.83
CA TYR A 547 30.78 -11.95 5.60
C TYR A 547 29.56 -11.98 6.51
N MET A 548 28.37 -12.24 5.96
CA MET A 548 27.14 -12.35 6.73
C MET A 548 26.40 -13.65 6.40
N SER A 549 25.66 -14.19 7.37
CA SER A 549 24.80 -15.35 7.14
C SER A 549 23.47 -15.30 7.87
N ALA A 550 22.48 -16.01 7.32
CA ALA A 550 21.16 -16.19 7.91
C ALA A 550 20.84 -17.69 7.98
N ARG A 551 20.19 -18.13 9.07
CA ARG A 551 19.65 -19.49 9.18
C ARG A 551 18.27 -19.55 8.54
N LEU A 552 18.03 -20.60 7.77
CA LEU A 552 16.71 -20.90 7.23
C LEU A 552 16.04 -21.90 8.16
N ALA A 553 15.00 -21.47 8.89
CA ALA A 553 14.20 -22.39 9.70
C ALA A 553 13.49 -23.40 8.80
N ALA A 554 13.46 -24.68 9.21
CA ALA A 554 12.72 -25.72 8.50
C ALA A 554 11.21 -25.42 8.51
N GLN A 555 10.53 -25.69 7.39
CA GLN A 555 9.07 -25.76 7.39
C GLN A 555 8.65 -26.86 8.38
N ARG A 556 7.89 -26.51 9.41
CA ARG A 556 7.10 -27.53 10.11
C ARG A 556 6.07 -28.02 9.11
N GLU A 557 6.16 -29.29 8.72
CA GLU A 557 5.09 -29.96 7.98
C GLU A 557 3.80 -29.79 8.78
N ALA A 558 2.81 -29.13 8.18
CA ALA A 558 1.47 -29.06 8.74
C ALA A 558 0.88 -30.48 8.65
N SER A 559 0.82 -31.16 9.79
CA SER A 559 -0.03 -32.33 9.99
C SER A 559 -1.44 -31.90 10.34
#